data_AF-A0A536IM31-F1
#
_entry.id   AF-A0A536IM31-F1
#
_cell.length_a   1.000
_cell.length_b   1.000
_cell.length_c   1.000
_cell.angle_alpha   90.00
_cell.angle_beta   90.00
_cell.angle_gamma   90.00
#
_symmetry.space_group_name_H-M   'P 1'
#
loop_
_entity.id
_entity.type
_entity.pdbx_description
1 polymer ?
#
loop_
_entity_poly.entity_id
_entity_poly.type
_entity_poly.pdbx_seq_one_letter_code
_entity_poly.pdbx_strand_id
1 'polypeptide(L)'
;YVLTGSISEAFLLEANLIKQHRPRYNIRLKDDKSYPYVKVTLGEDFPRILRTRTLGDRAARYFGPFANAKAVDESLDLLQKLFPYRTCKLTIVAGDDRRGRTVPPSALPGGRPCLLFHLRRCTAPCVGN
;
A
#
# COMPACT_ATOMS: atom_id res chain seq x y z
N TYR A 1 -0.84 13.31 -31.82
CA TYR A 1 -1.81 13.04 -30.73
C TYR A 1 -1.40 11.72 -30.08
N VAL A 2 -1.55 11.58 -28.77
CA VAL A 2 -1.27 10.31 -28.07
C VAL A 2 -2.61 9.59 -27.90
N LEU A 3 -2.72 8.38 -28.42
CA LEU A 3 -3.90 7.54 -28.23
C LEU A 3 -3.85 6.90 -26.85
N THR A 4 -4.96 6.98 -26.11
CA THR A 4 -5.14 6.32 -24.82
C THR A 4 -6.36 5.42 -24.91
N GLY A 5 -6.32 4.27 -24.23
CA GLY A 5 -7.37 3.25 -24.32
C GLY A 5 -8.58 3.55 -23.42
N SER A 6 -8.42 4.46 -22.46
CA SER A 6 -9.50 4.86 -21.55
C SER A 6 -9.37 6.32 -21.12
N ILE A 7 -10.48 6.90 -20.64
CA ILE A 7 -10.52 8.25 -20.05
C ILE A 7 -9.56 8.36 -18.87
N SER A 8 -9.42 7.29 -18.07
CA SER A 8 -8.52 7.25 -16.93
C SER A 8 -7.05 7.35 -17.35
N GLU A 9 -6.67 6.65 -18.42
CA GLU A 9 -5.33 6.74 -19.01
C GLU A 9 -5.06 8.11 -19.63
N ALA A 10 -6.05 8.68 -20.32
CA ALA A 10 -5.96 10.05 -20.86
C ALA A 10 -5.65 11.06 -19.74
N PHE A 11 -6.37 10.97 -18.62
CA PHE A 11 -6.18 11.84 -17.47
C PHE A 11 -4.81 11.64 -16.80
N LEU A 12 -4.38 10.38 -16.64
CA LEU A 12 -3.05 10.04 -16.12
C LEU A 12 -1.94 10.66 -17.00
N LEU A 13 -2.05 10.50 -18.32
CA LEU A 13 -1.11 11.03 -19.29
C LEU A 13 -1.07 12.57 -19.25
N GLU A 14 -2.24 13.21 -19.24
CA GLU A 14 -2.35 14.67 -19.19
C GLU A 14 -1.62 15.24 -17.97
N ALA A 15 -1.89 14.70 -16.77
CA ALA A 15 -1.23 15.22 -15.59
C ALA A 15 0.29 14.95 -15.57
N ASN A 16 0.74 13.84 -16.16
CA ASN A 16 2.17 13.57 -16.31
C ASN A 16 2.84 14.64 -17.21
N LEU A 17 2.21 14.98 -18.34
CA LEU A 17 2.68 16.03 -19.24
C LEU A 17 2.67 17.42 -18.58
N ILE A 18 1.63 17.73 -17.81
CA ILE A 18 1.54 18.98 -17.03
C ILE A 18 2.69 19.09 -16.02
N LYS A 19 3.01 18.00 -15.33
CA LYS A 19 4.12 17.97 -14.35
C LYS A 19 5.49 18.11 -15.02
N GLN A 20 5.69 17.47 -16.17
CA GLN A 20 6.95 17.51 -16.93
C GLN A 20 7.20 18.89 -17.54
N HIS A 21 6.18 19.51 -18.15
CA HIS A 21 6.34 20.74 -18.92
C HIS A 21 5.98 22.01 -18.15
N ARG A 22 5.37 21.89 -16.96
CA ARG A 22 4.89 22.98 -16.09
C ARG A 22 4.40 24.22 -16.86
N PRO A 23 3.40 24.07 -17.74
CA PRO A 23 2.95 25.16 -18.62
C PRO A 23 2.48 26.38 -17.83
N ARG A 24 2.80 27.57 -18.36
CA ARG A 24 2.62 28.87 -17.68
C ARG A 24 1.19 29.09 -17.18
N TYR A 25 0.19 28.71 -17.98
CA TYR A 25 -1.22 29.01 -17.71
C TYR A 25 -1.98 27.91 -16.95
N ASN A 26 -1.38 26.75 -16.69
CA ASN A 26 -2.13 25.68 -16.05
C ASN A 26 -2.19 25.90 -14.53
N ILE A 27 -3.38 25.95 -13.95
CA ILE A 27 -3.60 26.18 -12.51
C ILE A 27 -3.93 24.86 -11.81
N ARG A 28 -4.58 23.94 -12.51
CA ARG A 28 -4.96 22.61 -12.00
C ARG A 28 -3.81 21.61 -12.25
N LEU A 29 -3.73 20.56 -11.42
CA LEU A 29 -2.77 19.45 -11.58
C LEU A 29 -1.27 19.84 -11.47
N LYS A 30 -0.97 21.08 -11.02
CA LYS A 30 0.39 21.51 -10.65
C LYS A 30 0.86 20.99 -9.29
N ASP A 31 -0.04 20.47 -8.46
CA ASP A 31 0.29 19.93 -7.13
C ASP A 31 1.24 18.73 -7.28
N ASP A 32 2.31 18.68 -6.48
CA ASP A 32 3.36 17.64 -6.51
C ASP A 32 2.87 16.28 -5.96
N LYS A 33 1.56 16.10 -5.82
CA LYS A 33 0.96 14.82 -5.41
C LYS A 33 1.13 13.82 -6.53
N SER A 34 2.14 12.96 -6.42
CA SER A 34 2.31 11.78 -7.27
C SER A 34 1.12 10.84 -7.14
N TYR A 35 0.81 10.14 -8.22
CA TYR A 35 -0.29 9.18 -8.26
C TYR A 35 -0.08 8.06 -7.24
N PRO A 36 -1.10 7.67 -6.49
CA PRO A 36 -1.02 6.53 -5.58
C PRO A 36 -0.88 5.22 -6.35
N TYR A 37 -0.09 4.33 -5.76
CA TYR A 37 0.08 2.94 -6.12
C TYR A 37 -0.32 2.08 -4.92
N VAL A 38 -0.75 0.86 -5.18
CA VAL A 38 -0.90 -0.18 -4.17
C VAL A 38 0.35 -1.05 -4.21
N LYS A 39 1.10 -1.10 -3.11
CA LYS A 39 2.30 -1.89 -2.92
C LYS A 39 1.97 -3.14 -2.12
N VAL A 40 2.36 -4.30 -2.64
CA VAL A 40 2.33 -5.58 -1.96
C VAL A 40 3.77 -6.03 -1.71
N THR A 41 4.18 -6.10 -0.45
CA THR A 41 5.55 -6.47 -0.08
C THR A 41 5.71 -8.00 -0.11
N LEU A 42 6.18 -8.56 -1.21
CA LEU A 42 6.40 -10.01 -1.32
C LEU A 42 7.76 -10.46 -0.78
N GLY A 43 8.70 -9.54 -0.54
CA GLY A 43 10.00 -9.83 0.06
C GLY A 43 10.02 -9.89 1.59
N GLU A 44 8.88 -9.69 2.25
CA GLU A 44 8.73 -9.89 3.70
C GLU A 44 8.08 -11.25 3.93
N ASP A 45 8.48 -11.97 4.99
CA ASP A 45 7.89 -13.27 5.34
C ASP A 45 6.37 -13.18 5.54
N PHE A 46 5.90 -12.04 6.06
CA PHE A 46 4.49 -11.72 6.18
C PHE A 46 4.13 -10.55 5.27
N PRO A 47 3.58 -10.80 4.06
CA PRO A 47 3.30 -9.75 3.11
C PRO A 47 2.25 -8.77 3.65
N ARG A 48 2.41 -7.49 3.29
CA ARG A 48 1.47 -6.42 3.62
C ARG A 48 1.07 -5.67 2.37
N ILE A 49 -0.15 -5.13 2.39
CA ILE A 49 -0.71 -4.32 1.32
C ILE A 49 -0.79 -2.88 1.81
N LEU A 50 -0.14 -1.97 1.10
CA LEU A 50 0.00 -0.57 1.49
C LEU A 50 -0.26 0.34 0.30
N ARG A 51 -0.86 1.51 0.54
CA ARG A 51 -0.85 2.59 -0.45
C ARG A 51 0.47 3.34 -0.36
N THR A 52 1.15 3.51 -1.49
CA THR A 52 2.39 4.29 -1.60
C THR A 52 2.32 5.26 -2.76
N ARG A 53 3.14 6.31 -2.73
CA ARG A 53 3.38 7.20 -3.89
C ARG A 53 4.79 7.04 -4.44
N THR A 54 5.62 6.23 -3.79
CA THR A 54 7.00 5.97 -4.15
C THR A 54 7.15 4.54 -4.65
N LEU A 55 7.86 4.42 -5.76
CA LEU A 55 8.36 3.16 -6.32
C LEU A 55 9.82 3.03 -5.87
N GLY A 56 10.29 1.81 -5.58
CA GLY A 56 11.70 1.62 -5.23
C GLY A 56 12.05 0.28 -4.62
N ASP A 57 11.06 -0.47 -4.15
CA ASP A 57 11.29 -1.75 -3.49
C ASP A 57 11.19 -2.90 -4.50
N ARG A 58 12.34 -3.45 -4.92
CA ARG A 58 12.39 -4.47 -5.99
C ARG A 58 11.68 -5.76 -5.64
N ALA A 59 11.59 -6.10 -4.35
CA ALA A 59 10.91 -7.30 -3.88
C ALA A 59 9.40 -7.08 -3.66
N ALA A 60 8.88 -5.88 -3.95
CA ALA A 60 7.46 -5.58 -3.86
C ALA A 60 6.80 -5.55 -5.23
N ARG A 61 5.53 -5.96 -5.28
CA ARG A 61 4.68 -5.74 -6.46
C ARG A 61 3.92 -4.44 -6.29
N TYR A 62 3.82 -3.68 -7.38
CA TYR A 62 3.12 -2.42 -7.43
C TYR A 62 1.96 -2.51 -8.42
N PHE A 63 0.80 -2.01 -8.01
CA PHE A 63 -0.40 -1.88 -8.84
C PHE A 63 -0.76 -0.39 -8.94
N GLY A 64 -1.14 0.08 -10.12
CA GLY A 64 -1.36 1.50 -10.40
C GLY A 64 -0.41 2.02 -11.48
N PRO A 65 -0.42 3.31 -11.83
CA PRO A 65 -0.93 4.46 -11.06
C PRO A 65 -2.45 4.60 -11.07
N PHE A 66 -3.03 4.92 -9.91
CA PHE A 66 -4.46 5.18 -9.81
C PHE A 66 -4.76 6.68 -9.84
N ALA A 67 -5.74 7.09 -10.66
CA ALA A 67 -6.13 8.49 -10.80
C ALA A 67 -6.77 9.06 -9.52
N ASN A 68 -7.48 8.24 -8.74
CA ASN A 68 -8.18 8.65 -7.53
C ASN A 68 -7.69 7.88 -6.30
N ALA A 69 -7.10 8.60 -5.34
CA ALA A 69 -6.64 8.00 -4.08
C ALA A 69 -7.78 7.47 -3.20
N LYS A 70 -8.92 8.18 -3.17
CA LYS A 70 -10.07 7.81 -2.33
C LYS A 70 -10.68 6.48 -2.78
N ALA A 71 -10.82 6.28 -4.08
CA ALA A 71 -11.30 5.02 -4.64
C ALA A 71 -10.40 3.84 -4.30
N VAL A 72 -9.07 4.06 -4.25
CA VAL A 72 -8.10 3.06 -3.79
C VAL A 72 -8.30 2.76 -2.31
N ASP A 73 -8.42 3.79 -1.47
CA ASP A 73 -8.61 3.62 -0.03
C ASP A 73 -9.92 2.87 0.28
N GLU A 74 -11.01 3.17 -0.41
CA GLU A 74 -12.30 2.46 -0.31
C GLU A 74 -12.18 0.99 -0.75
N SER A 75 -11.47 0.73 -1.86
CA SER A 75 -11.24 -0.63 -2.35
C SER A 75 -10.40 -1.45 -1.37
N LEU A 76 -9.36 -0.85 -0.79
CA LEU A 76 -8.52 -1.48 0.22
C LEU A 76 -9.31 -1.77 1.51
N ASP A 77 -10.17 -0.84 1.95
CA ASP A 77 -11.01 -1.06 3.13
C ASP A 77 -11.98 -2.24 2.92
N LEU A 78 -12.59 -2.34 1.74
CA LEU A 78 -13.43 -3.48 1.37
C LEU A 78 -12.64 -4.78 1.33
N LEU A 79 -11.48 -4.79 0.67
CA LEU A 79 -10.61 -5.95 0.63
C LEU A 79 -10.20 -6.40 2.03
N GLN A 80 -9.91 -5.47 2.94
CA GLN A 80 -9.48 -5.81 4.30
C GLN A 80 -10.61 -6.41 5.15
N LYS A 81 -11.87 -6.06 4.86
CA LYS A 81 -13.04 -6.67 5.50
C LYS A 81 -13.29 -8.10 5.00
N LEU A 82 -13.05 -8.35 3.71
CA LEU A 82 -13.27 -9.66 3.09
C LEU A 82 -12.10 -10.62 3.32
N PHE A 83 -10.89 -10.11 3.19
CA PHE A 83 -9.64 -10.85 3.32
C PHE A 83 -8.77 -10.15 4.38
N PRO A 84 -8.68 -10.71 5.60
CA PRO A 84 -7.87 -10.09 6.64
C PRO A 84 -6.40 -10.07 6.21
N TYR A 85 -5.85 -8.88 6.01
CA TYR A 85 -4.44 -8.71 5.63
C TYR A 85 -3.75 -7.64 6.46
N ARG A 86 -2.42 -7.73 6.45
CA ARG A 86 -1.55 -6.88 7.24
C ARG A 86 -1.35 -5.51 6.59
N THR A 87 -1.45 -4.45 7.40
CA THR A 87 -1.11 -3.05 7.02
C THR A 87 -0.08 -2.41 7.95
N CYS A 88 0.36 -3.11 9.00
CA CYS A 88 1.24 -2.54 10.01
C CYS A 88 2.68 -2.33 9.51
N LYS A 89 3.36 -1.32 10.06
CA LYS A 89 4.73 -0.96 9.68
C LYS A 89 5.82 -1.86 10.29
N LEU A 90 5.47 -2.72 11.25
CA LEU A 90 6.40 -3.59 11.97
C LEU A 90 7.24 -4.43 10.99
N THR A 91 8.45 -4.84 11.34
CA THR A 91 9.16 -5.84 10.54
C THR A 91 9.01 -7.17 11.25
N ILE A 92 8.31 -8.11 10.63
CA ILE A 92 8.02 -9.44 11.19
C ILE A 92 8.84 -10.43 10.39
N VAL A 93 9.83 -11.02 11.05
CA VAL A 93 10.67 -12.08 10.49
C VAL A 93 10.13 -13.39 11.04
N ALA A 94 9.91 -14.38 10.18
CA ALA A 94 9.60 -15.74 10.57
C ALA A 94 10.80 -16.30 11.36
N GLY A 95 10.69 -16.30 12.69
CA GLY A 95 11.71 -16.83 13.58
C GLY A 95 11.21 -18.09 14.28
N ASP A 96 12.07 -19.10 14.35
CA ASP A 96 11.90 -20.26 15.22
C ASP A 96 12.34 -19.90 16.63
N ASP A 97 11.52 -19.11 17.34
CA ASP A 97 11.59 -19.18 18.80
C ASP A 97 11.38 -20.67 19.12
N ARG A 98 12.21 -21.30 19.96
CA ARG A 98 12.15 -22.74 20.33
C ARG A 98 10.79 -23.22 20.91
N ARG A 99 9.77 -22.36 20.88
CA ARG A 99 8.35 -22.53 21.25
C ARG A 99 7.38 -22.30 20.07
N GLY A 100 7.87 -22.17 18.83
CA GLY A 100 7.08 -22.01 17.60
C GLY A 100 6.38 -20.65 17.43
N ARG A 101 6.88 -19.57 18.05
CA ARG A 101 6.26 -18.24 17.95
C ARG A 101 7.09 -17.30 17.11
N THR A 102 6.42 -16.60 16.20
CA THR A 102 7.02 -15.53 15.41
C THR A 102 6.83 -14.20 16.14
N VAL A 103 7.83 -13.77 16.93
CA VAL A 103 7.74 -12.49 17.66
C VAL A 103 8.72 -11.48 17.06
N PRO A 104 8.25 -10.43 16.37
CA PRO A 104 9.13 -9.35 15.97
C PRO A 104 9.64 -8.60 17.21
N PRO A 105 10.88 -8.05 17.20
CA PRO A 105 11.43 -7.25 18.31
C PRO A 105 10.62 -5.96 18.60
N SER A 106 9.62 -5.65 17.79
CA SER A 106 8.75 -4.48 17.86
C SER A 106 7.29 -4.81 18.15
N ALA A 107 6.96 -6.06 18.53
CA ALA A 107 5.61 -6.40 18.99
C ALA A 107 5.22 -5.46 20.13
N LEU A 108 3.98 -4.95 20.09
CA LEU A 108 3.43 -4.05 21.09
C LEU A 108 3.81 -4.50 22.52
N PRO A 109 4.11 -3.59 23.46
CA PRO A 109 4.51 -3.94 24.81
C PRO A 109 3.60 -5.03 25.41
N GLY A 110 4.18 -6.17 25.76
CA GLY A 110 3.45 -7.30 26.36
C GLY A 110 2.85 -8.33 25.40
N GLY A 111 3.22 -8.36 24.12
CA GLY A 111 2.83 -9.44 23.19
C GLY A 111 1.33 -9.44 22.86
N ARG A 112 0.69 -8.27 22.92
CA ARG A 112 -0.74 -8.11 22.64
C ARG A 112 -0.98 -7.82 21.14
N PRO A 113 -2.02 -8.42 20.53
CA PRO A 113 -2.38 -8.09 19.16
C PRO A 113 -2.95 -6.68 19.06
N CYS A 114 -2.91 -6.09 17.86
CA CYS A 114 -3.41 -4.74 17.62
C CYS A 114 -4.94 -4.70 17.45
N LEU A 115 -5.53 -3.50 17.47
CA LEU A 115 -6.96 -3.31 17.28
C LEU A 115 -7.50 -3.96 15.99
N LEU A 116 -6.73 -3.96 14.90
CA LEU A 116 -7.16 -4.57 13.63
C LEU A 116 -7.41 -6.07 13.75
N PHE A 117 -6.68 -6.77 14.62
CA PHE A 117 -6.95 -8.18 14.91
C PHE A 117 -8.27 -8.36 15.65
N HIS A 118 -8.53 -7.54 16.67
CA HIS A 118 -9.80 -7.57 17.40
C HIS A 118 -11.00 -7.24 16.51
N LEU A 119 -10.79 -6.41 15.49
CA LEU A 119 -11.77 -6.10 14.44
C LEU A 119 -11.83 -7.15 13.31
N ARG A 120 -11.09 -8.27 13.42
CA ARG A 120 -10.96 -9.33 12.40
C ARG A 120 -10.48 -8.85 11.02
N ARG A 121 -9.74 -7.75 10.98
CA ARG A 121 -9.17 -7.14 9.77
C ARG A 121 -7.71 -7.54 9.51
N CYS A 122 -7.10 -8.26 10.44
CA CYS A 122 -5.72 -8.72 10.37
C CYS A 122 -5.60 -10.10 11.04
N THR A 123 -4.73 -10.96 10.56
CA THR A 123 -4.45 -12.30 11.13
C THR A 123 -3.57 -12.26 12.38
N ALA A 124 -2.90 -11.12 12.66
CA ALA A 124 -1.96 -10.93 13.77
C ALA A 124 -0.73 -11.88 13.78
N PRO A 125 0.06 -11.90 12.69
CA PRO A 125 1.35 -12.60 12.68
C PRO A 125 2.34 -12.06 13.71
N CYS A 126 2.10 -10.88 14.27
CA CYS A 126 2.94 -10.28 15.31
C CYS A 126 2.88 -10.97 16.67
N VAL A 127 1.92 -11.87 16.90
CA VAL A 127 1.80 -12.67 18.14
C VAL A 127 1.92 -14.17 17.89
N GLY A 128 2.25 -14.58 16.66
CA GLY A 128 2.34 -15.99 16.27
C GLY A 128 1.01 -16.65 15.90
N ASN A 129 0.02 -15.87 15.42
CA ASN A 129 -1.15 -16.38 14.69
C ASN A 129 -0.91 -16.36 13.18
#